data_AF-A0A2M7KZW3-F1
#
_entry.id   AF-A0A2M7KZW3-F1
#
_cell.length_a   1.000
_cell.length_b   1.000
_cell.length_c   1.000
_cell.angle_alpha   90.00
_cell.angle_beta   90.00
_cell.angle_gamma   90.00
#
_symmetry.space_group_name_H-M   'P 1'
#
loop_
_entity.id
_entity.type
_entity.pdbx_description
1 polymer ?
#
loop_
_entity_poly.entity_id
_entity_poly.type
_entity_poly.pdbx_seq_one_letter_code
_entity_poly.pdbx_strand_id
1 'polypeptide(L)'
;MVGVLLGLGATAFSASEVRGQTAALPEVERFSYVLGTQTIGAAYQFTNETRLVETAQAILDMGSNVLKFSLGKTYYGERGNIPEANPEIRCLTDLAQEPSHKRVLDMPFAYYVLWVYPFTPGWWDKGFAAADQQKEYQEVHDVACHLLKTYSGSGKT
;
A
#
# COMPACT_ATOMS: atom_id res chain seq x y z
N MET A 1 -49.71 -27.91 51.33
CA MET A 1 -49.51 -28.94 50.29
C MET A 1 -50.21 -28.44 49.03
N VAL A 2 -49.61 -28.66 47.84
CA VAL A 2 -49.85 -27.99 46.54
C VAL A 2 -49.16 -26.61 46.47
N GLY A 3 -48.29 -26.26 45.52
CA GLY A 3 -47.86 -26.88 44.26
C GLY A 3 -47.53 -25.77 43.25
N VAL A 4 -46.25 -25.65 42.92
CA VAL A 4 -45.51 -24.88 41.88
C VAL A 4 -46.30 -24.47 40.61
N LEU A 5 -46.04 -23.26 40.06
CA LEU A 5 -45.61 -23.10 38.65
C LEU A 5 -44.90 -21.75 38.37
N LEU A 6 -43.64 -21.86 37.92
CA LEU A 6 -42.81 -20.81 37.33
C LEU A 6 -43.23 -20.55 35.88
N GLY A 7 -43.31 -19.28 35.47
CA GLY A 7 -43.42 -18.87 34.08
C GLY A 7 -42.32 -17.89 33.70
N LEU A 8 -41.26 -18.37 33.05
CA LEU A 8 -40.32 -17.52 32.30
C LEU A 8 -41.00 -17.04 31.02
N GLY A 9 -41.29 -15.75 30.93
CA GLY A 9 -41.65 -15.10 29.67
C GLY A 9 -40.40 -14.67 28.93
N ALA A 10 -39.98 -15.44 27.92
CA ALA A 10 -39.00 -15.00 26.94
C ALA A 10 -39.70 -14.09 25.92
N THR A 11 -39.52 -12.77 26.05
CA THR A 11 -39.90 -11.82 25.00
C THR A 11 -38.84 -11.85 23.90
N ALA A 12 -39.20 -12.45 22.76
CA ALA A 12 -38.41 -12.36 21.55
C ALA A 12 -38.47 -10.92 21.01
N PHE A 13 -37.35 -10.20 21.08
CA PHE A 13 -37.16 -8.96 20.31
C PHE A 13 -37.07 -9.34 18.82
N SER A 14 -38.08 -9.00 18.03
CA SER A 14 -37.97 -9.03 16.58
C SER A 14 -37.16 -7.80 16.15
N ALA A 15 -35.94 -8.01 15.70
CA ALA A 15 -35.15 -6.97 15.05
C ALA A 15 -35.76 -6.69 13.69
N SER A 16 -36.43 -5.54 13.54
CA SER A 16 -36.84 -5.04 12.24
C SER A 16 -35.58 -4.61 11.48
N GLU A 17 -35.29 -5.26 10.35
CA GLU A 17 -34.27 -4.81 9.41
C GLU A 17 -34.64 -3.42 8.88
N VAL A 18 -33.87 -2.40 9.26
CA VAL A 18 -33.88 -1.11 8.55
C VAL A 18 -33.21 -1.36 7.20
N ARG A 19 -34.02 -1.63 6.17
CA ARG A 19 -33.56 -1.54 4.79
C ARG A 19 -33.24 -0.08 4.48
N GLY A 20 -31.99 0.31 4.70
CA GLY A 20 -31.46 1.56 4.19
C GLY A 20 -31.55 1.51 2.67
N GLN A 21 -32.46 2.29 2.09
CA GLN A 21 -32.42 2.60 0.67
C GLN A 21 -31.08 3.29 0.40
N THR A 22 -30.22 2.65 -0.38
CA THR A 22 -28.98 3.26 -0.86
C THR A 22 -29.36 4.30 -1.90
N ALA A 23 -29.68 5.51 -1.45
CA ALA A 23 -29.85 6.65 -2.36
C ALA A 23 -28.54 6.82 -3.14
N ALA A 24 -28.65 6.92 -4.47
CA ALA A 24 -27.49 7.17 -5.31
C ALA A 24 -26.85 8.50 -4.89
N LEU A 25 -25.52 8.49 -4.72
CA LEU A 25 -24.77 9.69 -4.34
C LEU A 25 -25.04 10.83 -5.34
N PRO A 26 -25.17 12.08 -4.87
CA PRO A 26 -25.23 13.27 -5.71
C PRO A 26 -24.14 13.25 -6.79
N GLU A 27 -24.39 13.87 -7.95
CA GLU A 27 -23.46 13.83 -9.09
C GLU A 27 -22.05 14.27 -8.76
N VAL A 28 -21.93 15.32 -7.94
CA VAL A 28 -20.64 15.83 -7.51
C VAL A 28 -19.89 14.79 -6.67
N GLU A 29 -20.58 14.06 -5.80
CA GLU A 29 -20.02 13.02 -4.93
C GLU A 29 -19.61 11.74 -5.68
N ARG A 30 -19.93 11.64 -6.97
CA ARG A 30 -19.44 10.55 -7.84
C ARG A 30 -18.05 10.81 -8.42
N PHE A 31 -17.55 12.05 -8.36
CA PHE A 31 -16.19 12.35 -8.80
C PHE A 31 -15.19 11.97 -7.71
N SER A 32 -14.08 11.35 -8.11
CA SER A 32 -12.95 11.13 -7.21
C SER A 32 -12.32 12.48 -6.87
N TYR A 33 -12.57 12.97 -5.66
CA TYR A 33 -11.95 14.19 -5.14
C TYR A 33 -10.52 13.99 -4.66
N VAL A 34 -10.03 12.74 -4.63
CA VAL A 34 -8.68 12.45 -4.18
C VAL A 34 -7.69 12.91 -5.25
N LEU A 35 -6.92 13.94 -4.93
CA LEU A 35 -5.77 14.35 -5.73
C LEU A 35 -4.68 13.28 -5.62
N GLY A 36 -4.56 12.46 -6.66
CA GLY A 36 -3.47 11.51 -6.80
C GLY A 36 -2.15 12.24 -7.07
N THR A 37 -1.16 12.02 -6.20
CA THR A 37 0.20 12.53 -6.34
C THR A 37 1.19 11.37 -6.16
N GLN A 38 2.47 11.60 -6.47
CA GLN A 38 3.50 10.57 -6.42
C GLN A 38 4.77 11.09 -5.77
N THR A 39 5.50 10.19 -5.14
CA THR A 39 6.88 10.42 -4.70
C THR A 39 7.83 9.57 -5.53
N ILE A 40 8.11 10.05 -6.75
CA ILE A 40 9.10 9.47 -7.66
C ILE A 40 10.00 10.61 -8.10
N GLY A 41 11.30 10.49 -7.82
CA GLY A 41 12.28 11.51 -8.21
C GLY A 41 12.09 12.86 -7.51
N ALA A 42 11.67 12.85 -6.24
CA ALA A 42 11.48 14.06 -5.45
C ALA A 42 12.75 14.93 -5.44
N ALA A 43 12.61 16.19 -5.84
CA ALA A 43 13.74 17.12 -5.99
C ALA A 43 14.09 17.87 -4.70
N TYR A 44 13.16 17.93 -3.74
CA TYR A 44 13.30 18.71 -2.52
C TYR A 44 13.15 17.82 -1.28
N GLN A 45 13.87 18.20 -0.23
CA GLN A 45 13.84 17.62 1.10
C GLN A 45 14.12 18.75 2.09
N PHE A 46 13.22 18.99 3.03
CA PHE A 46 13.28 20.08 3.99
C PHE A 46 13.48 19.59 5.42
N THR A 47 13.46 18.28 5.64
CA THR A 47 13.62 17.63 6.95
C THR A 47 14.78 16.63 6.93
N ASN A 48 15.03 16.00 8.09
CA ASN A 48 16.02 14.93 8.22
C ASN A 48 15.46 13.55 7.84
N GLU A 49 14.18 13.45 7.49
CA GLU A 49 13.59 12.21 6.98
C GLU A 49 14.13 11.89 5.58
N THR A 50 14.07 10.63 5.16
CA THR A 50 14.36 10.31 3.76
C THR A 50 13.34 10.96 2.84
N ARG A 51 13.74 11.28 1.60
CA ARG A 51 12.83 11.92 0.62
C ARG A 51 11.52 11.16 0.47
N LEU A 52 11.59 9.83 0.44
CA LEU A 52 10.41 8.96 0.38
C LEU A 52 9.46 9.20 1.56
N VAL A 53 9.97 9.22 2.79
CA VAL A 53 9.15 9.39 4.00
C VAL A 53 8.59 10.80 4.11
N GLU A 54 9.42 11.83 3.90
CA GLU A 54 9.00 13.24 4.00
C GLU A 54 7.85 13.54 3.03
N THR A 55 8.03 13.16 1.76
CA THR A 55 7.03 13.44 0.74
C THR A 55 5.79 12.56 0.89
N ALA A 56 5.93 11.29 1.30
CA ALA A 56 4.77 10.46 1.62
C ALA A 56 3.95 11.07 2.77
N GLN A 57 4.60 11.59 3.82
CA GLN A 57 3.90 12.28 4.90
C GLN A 57 3.18 13.53 4.41
N ALA A 58 3.84 14.37 3.60
CA ALA A 58 3.20 15.55 3.02
C ALA A 58 1.98 15.19 2.14
N ILE A 59 2.07 14.09 1.39
CA ILE A 59 0.95 13.57 0.59
C ILE A 59 -0.22 13.11 1.47
N LEU A 60 0.08 12.44 2.58
CA LEU A 60 -0.93 12.04 3.55
C LEU A 60 -1.59 13.26 4.22
N ASP A 61 -0.80 14.26 4.60
CA ASP A 61 -1.27 15.48 5.26
C ASP A 61 -2.16 16.34 4.35
N MET A 62 -1.99 16.24 3.03
CA MET A 62 -2.91 16.83 2.04
C MET A 62 -4.27 16.12 1.95
N GLY A 63 -4.45 14.99 2.65
CA GLY A 63 -5.68 14.21 2.66
C GLY A 63 -5.77 13.14 1.57
N SER A 64 -4.65 12.76 0.93
CA SER A 64 -4.65 11.66 -0.05
C SER A 64 -4.77 10.32 0.66
N ASN A 65 -5.57 9.41 0.09
CA ASN A 65 -5.62 7.99 0.46
C ASN A 65 -4.90 7.08 -0.56
N VAL A 66 -4.30 7.67 -1.61
CA VAL A 66 -3.51 6.99 -2.63
C VAL A 66 -2.05 7.45 -2.53
N LEU A 67 -1.11 6.51 -2.57
CA LEU A 67 0.31 6.81 -2.73
C LEU A 67 0.90 6.05 -3.92
N LYS A 68 1.57 6.78 -4.82
CA LYS A 68 2.41 6.19 -5.86
C LYS A 68 3.89 6.46 -5.60
N PHE A 69 4.71 5.43 -5.61
CA PHE A 69 6.17 5.57 -5.48
C PHE A 69 6.91 4.45 -6.22
N SER A 70 8.21 4.63 -6.44
CA SER A 70 9.05 3.63 -7.12
C SER A 70 9.61 2.60 -6.13
N LEU A 71 9.59 1.32 -6.50
CA LEU A 71 10.25 0.24 -5.78
C LEU A 71 11.20 -0.46 -6.75
N GLY A 72 12.51 -0.20 -6.66
CA GLY A 72 13.45 -0.83 -7.57
C GLY A 72 14.90 -0.45 -7.43
N LYS A 73 15.75 -1.01 -8.29
CA LYS A 73 17.23 -0.97 -8.19
C LYS A 73 17.83 0.43 -8.01
N THR A 74 17.22 1.46 -8.58
CA THR A 74 17.66 2.87 -8.49
C THR A 74 17.03 3.60 -7.30
N TYR A 75 16.82 2.91 -6.17
CA TYR A 75 16.12 3.43 -4.98
C TYR A 75 16.90 4.51 -4.21
N TYR A 76 18.18 4.74 -4.51
CA TYR A 76 19.05 5.63 -3.74
C TYR A 76 19.67 6.75 -4.60
N GLY A 77 20.28 7.74 -3.95
CA GLY A 77 21.00 8.85 -4.57
C GLY A 77 20.21 10.16 -4.62
N GLU A 78 20.63 11.12 -5.45
CA GLU A 78 20.07 12.49 -5.49
C GLU A 78 18.56 12.52 -5.75
N ARG A 79 18.05 11.62 -6.57
CA ARG A 79 16.62 11.47 -6.90
C ARG A 79 16.04 10.13 -6.43
N GLY A 80 16.78 9.40 -5.60
CA GLY A 80 16.32 8.15 -5.01
C GLY A 80 15.40 8.39 -3.82
N ASN A 81 14.71 7.32 -3.42
CA ASN A 81 13.87 7.24 -2.23
C ASN A 81 14.68 7.53 -0.95
N ILE A 82 15.92 7.02 -0.88
CA ILE A 82 16.84 7.19 0.24
C ILE A 82 18.19 7.79 -0.22
N PRO A 83 19.02 8.39 0.65
CA PRO A 83 20.21 9.10 0.20
C PRO A 83 21.33 8.18 -0.28
N GLU A 84 21.55 7.06 0.41
CA GLU A 84 22.71 6.18 0.21
C GLU A 84 22.30 4.74 -0.12
N ALA A 85 23.14 4.05 -0.90
CA ALA A 85 22.94 2.64 -1.19
C ALA A 85 23.19 1.80 0.07
N ASN A 86 22.39 0.75 0.25
CA ASN A 86 22.62 -0.28 1.25
C ASN A 86 22.99 -1.60 0.54
N PRO A 87 24.20 -2.17 0.78
CA PRO A 87 24.63 -3.41 0.13
C PRO A 87 23.83 -4.65 0.56
N GLU A 88 23.06 -4.56 1.66
CA GLU A 88 22.16 -5.64 2.08
C GLU A 88 20.87 -5.70 1.26
N ILE A 89 20.54 -4.64 0.52
CA ILE A 89 19.37 -4.61 -0.35
C ILE A 89 19.77 -5.20 -1.71
N ARG A 90 19.36 -6.45 -1.95
CA ARG A 90 19.76 -7.23 -3.13
C ARG A 90 18.60 -7.53 -4.07
N CYS A 91 17.36 -7.40 -3.60
CA CYS A 91 16.13 -7.60 -4.37
C CYS A 91 15.00 -6.67 -3.91
N LEU A 92 13.89 -6.69 -4.64
CA LEU A 92 12.66 -5.94 -4.29
C LEU A 92 12.13 -6.26 -2.89
N THR A 93 12.20 -7.52 -2.43
CA THR A 93 11.72 -7.91 -1.10
C THR A 93 12.59 -7.34 0.02
N ASP A 94 13.92 -7.25 -0.18
CA ASP A 94 14.80 -6.56 0.76
C ASP A 94 14.47 -5.07 0.82
N LEU A 95 14.24 -4.47 -0.36
CA LEU A 95 13.91 -3.05 -0.46
C LEU A 95 12.58 -2.72 0.20
N ALA A 96 11.55 -3.56 0.07
CA ALA A 96 10.27 -3.37 0.75
C ALA A 96 10.39 -3.39 2.28
N GLN A 97 11.43 -4.04 2.81
CA GLN A 97 11.73 -4.13 4.25
C GLN A 97 12.72 -3.06 4.74
N GLU A 98 13.34 -2.29 3.83
CA GLU A 98 14.19 -1.16 4.20
C GLU A 98 13.39 -0.16 5.05
N PRO A 99 13.97 0.42 6.13
CA PRO A 99 13.24 1.22 7.09
C PRO A 99 12.34 2.32 6.52
N SER A 100 12.79 3.07 5.52
CA SER A 100 11.99 4.13 4.89
C SER A 100 10.83 3.57 4.07
N HIS A 101 11.10 2.54 3.26
CA HIS A 101 10.09 1.88 2.43
C HIS A 101 9.04 1.19 3.30
N LYS A 102 9.47 0.47 4.32
CA LYS A 102 8.58 -0.17 5.28
C LYS A 102 7.73 0.85 6.02
N ARG A 103 8.32 1.95 6.51
CA ARG A 103 7.56 3.03 7.16
C ARG A 103 6.49 3.59 6.24
N VAL A 104 6.80 3.83 4.97
CA VAL A 104 5.84 4.33 3.99
C VAL A 104 4.75 3.30 3.69
N LEU A 105 5.08 2.03 3.53
CA LEU A 105 4.08 0.96 3.33
C LEU A 105 3.17 0.77 4.56
N ASP A 106 3.70 1.05 5.76
CA ASP A 106 2.94 1.04 7.01
C ASP A 106 2.06 2.29 7.21
N MET A 107 2.24 3.36 6.41
CA MET A 107 1.40 4.56 6.49
C MET A 107 -0.08 4.24 6.14
N PRO A 108 -1.05 5.00 6.67
CA PRO A 108 -2.48 4.71 6.52
C PRO A 108 -3.08 5.08 5.15
N PHE A 109 -2.31 4.99 4.05
CA PHE A 109 -2.89 4.98 2.71
C PHE A 109 -3.73 3.71 2.50
N ALA A 110 -4.83 3.85 1.75
CA ALA A 110 -5.69 2.75 1.34
C ALA A 110 -5.19 2.10 0.04
N TYR A 111 -4.61 2.89 -0.86
CA TYR A 111 -4.20 2.43 -2.18
C TYR A 111 -2.72 2.72 -2.44
N TYR A 112 -1.98 1.70 -2.88
CA TYR A 112 -0.58 1.82 -3.26
C TYR A 112 -0.39 1.50 -4.74
N VAL A 113 0.21 2.44 -5.48
CA VAL A 113 0.62 2.21 -6.87
C VAL A 113 2.15 2.12 -6.90
N LEU A 114 2.67 0.91 -6.98
CA LEU A 114 4.11 0.68 -6.99
C LEU A 114 4.63 0.70 -8.42
N TRP A 115 5.56 1.62 -8.71
CA TRP A 115 6.34 1.56 -9.94
C TRP A 115 7.54 0.66 -9.72
N VAL A 116 7.38 -0.61 -10.10
CA VAL A 116 8.37 -1.66 -9.83
C VAL A 116 9.46 -1.73 -10.90
N TYR A 117 10.73 -1.77 -10.48
CA TYR A 117 11.90 -2.06 -11.32
C TYR A 117 12.78 -3.12 -10.66
N PRO A 118 12.73 -4.38 -11.13
CA PRO A 118 13.52 -5.49 -10.58
C PRO A 118 15.04 -5.23 -10.63
N PHE A 119 15.80 -5.91 -9.76
CA PHE A 119 17.26 -5.79 -9.69
C PHE A 119 17.96 -6.59 -10.80
N THR A 120 17.24 -7.57 -11.36
CA THR A 120 17.65 -8.36 -12.52
C THR A 120 18.07 -7.46 -13.69
N PRO A 121 19.26 -7.68 -14.28
CA PRO A 121 19.75 -6.85 -15.37
C PRO A 121 18.97 -7.12 -16.67
N GLY A 122 18.75 -6.06 -17.44
CA GLY A 122 18.16 -6.13 -18.77
C GLY A 122 17.22 -4.97 -19.01
N TRP A 123 16.84 -4.78 -20.27
CA TRP A 123 15.93 -3.73 -20.67
C TRP A 123 15.09 -4.20 -21.84
N TRP A 124 13.81 -3.81 -21.83
CA TRP A 124 12.81 -4.33 -22.75
C TRP A 124 13.16 -4.10 -24.23
N ASP A 125 13.90 -3.03 -24.56
CA ASP A 125 14.25 -2.70 -25.95
C ASP A 125 15.41 -3.53 -26.54
N LYS A 126 16.20 -4.23 -25.72
CA LYS A 126 17.36 -5.03 -26.18
C LYS A 126 17.08 -6.52 -26.27
N GLY A 127 15.83 -6.91 -26.05
CA GLY A 127 15.48 -8.30 -25.82
C GLY A 127 15.89 -8.74 -24.41
N PHE A 128 15.11 -9.66 -23.86
CA PHE A 128 15.28 -10.11 -22.49
C PHE A 128 15.62 -11.59 -22.50
N ALA A 129 16.83 -11.95 -22.05
CA ALA A 129 17.30 -13.34 -22.09
C ALA A 129 16.38 -14.24 -21.24
N ALA A 130 16.14 -15.49 -21.68
CA ALA A 130 15.23 -16.39 -20.98
C ALA A 130 15.59 -16.62 -19.50
N ALA A 131 16.89 -16.65 -19.18
CA ALA A 131 17.35 -16.77 -17.80
C ALA A 131 17.05 -15.53 -16.95
N ASP A 132 17.02 -14.34 -17.54
CA ASP A 132 16.72 -13.09 -16.85
C ASP A 132 15.20 -12.87 -16.76
N GLN A 133 14.41 -13.34 -17.74
CA GLN A 133 12.94 -13.44 -17.65
C GLN A 133 12.48 -14.18 -16.38
N GLN A 134 13.08 -15.34 -16.12
CA GLN A 134 12.73 -16.15 -14.96
C GLN A 134 13.08 -15.46 -13.64
N LYS A 135 14.23 -14.79 -13.57
CA LYS A 135 14.66 -14.05 -12.37
C LYS A 135 13.78 -12.83 -12.12
N GLU A 136 13.46 -12.07 -13.16
CA GLU A 136 12.57 -10.92 -13.06
C GLU A 136 11.19 -11.34 -12.53
N TYR A 137 10.62 -12.39 -13.13
CA TYR A 137 9.34 -12.94 -12.71
C TYR A 137 9.38 -13.37 -11.24
N GLN A 138 10.42 -14.11 -10.82
CA GLN A 138 10.59 -14.54 -9.43
C GLN A 138 10.67 -13.35 -8.49
N GLU A 139 11.45 -12.33 -8.83
CA GLU A 139 11.63 -11.16 -7.98
C GLU A 139 10.33 -10.38 -7.76
N VAL A 140 9.55 -10.17 -8.84
CA VAL A 140 8.23 -9.51 -8.78
C VAL A 140 7.22 -10.38 -8.03
N HIS A 141 7.22 -11.70 -8.28
CA HIS A 141 6.36 -12.64 -7.58
C HIS A 141 6.63 -12.63 -6.07
N ASP A 142 7.90 -12.65 -5.67
CA ASP A 142 8.29 -12.76 -4.27
C ASP A 142 7.94 -11.49 -3.50
N VAL A 143 8.17 -10.30 -4.07
CA VAL A 143 7.75 -9.05 -3.42
C VAL A 143 6.23 -8.93 -3.36
N ALA A 144 5.50 -9.35 -4.40
CA ALA A 144 4.04 -9.36 -4.37
C ALA A 144 3.52 -10.28 -3.25
N CYS A 145 4.09 -11.49 -3.15
CA CYS A 145 3.81 -12.42 -2.07
C CYS A 145 4.13 -11.85 -0.69
N HIS A 146 5.26 -11.17 -0.53
CA HIS A 146 5.63 -10.49 0.71
C HIS A 146 4.59 -9.43 1.09
N LEU A 147 4.26 -8.52 0.18
CA LEU A 147 3.29 -7.44 0.42
C LEU A 147 1.90 -8.00 0.77
N LEU A 148 1.42 -9.00 0.02
CA LEU A 148 0.14 -9.63 0.30
C LEU A 148 0.12 -10.33 1.66
N LYS A 149 1.19 -11.05 2.03
CA LYS A 149 1.27 -11.69 3.36
C LYS A 149 1.34 -10.67 4.49
N THR A 150 2.08 -9.57 4.29
CA THR A 150 2.30 -8.54 5.32
C THR A 150 1.08 -7.65 5.52
N TYR A 151 0.35 -7.31 4.45
CA TYR A 151 -0.72 -6.31 4.49
C TYR A 151 -2.13 -6.86 4.22
N SER A 152 -2.30 -8.15 3.97
CA SER A 152 -3.65 -8.76 3.86
C SER A 152 -4.46 -8.51 5.13
N GLY A 153 -5.73 -8.14 4.95
CA GLY A 153 -6.64 -7.78 6.04
C GLY A 153 -6.45 -6.37 6.61
N SER A 154 -5.45 -5.59 6.16
CA SER A 154 -5.25 -4.21 6.62
C SER A 154 -6.15 -3.17 5.94
N GLY A 155 -6.91 -3.58 4.92
CA GLY A 155 -7.70 -2.68 4.07
C GLY A 155 -6.89 -1.98 2.96
N LYS A 156 -5.60 -2.31 2.81
CA LYS A 156 -4.74 -1.81 1.74
C LYS A 156 -4.95 -2.61 0.44
N THR A 157 -4.80 -1.94 -0.70
CA THR A 157 -4.77 -2.56 -2.06
C THR A 157 -3.60 -2.03 -2.86
#